data_AF-A0A7R8CZE8-F1
#
_entry.id   AF-A0A7R8CZE8-F1
#
_cell.length_a   1.000
_cell.length_b   1.000
_cell.length_c   1.000
_cell.angle_alpha   90.00
_cell.angle_beta   90.00
_cell.angle_gamma   90.00
#
_symmetry.space_group_name_H-M   'P 1'
#
loop_
_entity.id
_entity.type
_entity.pdbx_description
1 polymer ?
#
loop_
_entity_poly.entity_id
_entity_poly.type
_entity_poly.pdbx_seq_one_letter_code
_entity_poly.pdbx_strand_id
1 'polypeptide(L)'
;MRGQAFVIFKEITSATNAMRSMQGFPFYDKPMRIAFSKTDSDVIAKIKGTYQERPKKAASDSKKAKKKAAKEAAARQICALAGANAVHPGEAPPNQILFLTNLPDETNEMMLSMLFNQFPGFKEVRLVPNRHDIAFVEFENEVQSAAARESLQGFKITPNASMKISFAKK
;
A
#
# COMPACT_ATOMS: atom_id res chain seq x y z
N MET A 1 7.96 -10.96 -15.00
CA MET A 1 9.21 -10.22 -15.23
C MET A 1 9.85 -9.94 -13.88
N ARG A 2 11.00 -10.55 -13.56
CA ARG A 2 11.76 -10.24 -12.34
C ARG A 2 13.00 -9.43 -12.73
N GLY A 3 13.36 -8.42 -11.96
CA GLY A 3 14.52 -7.55 -12.22
C GLY A 3 14.30 -6.42 -13.23
N GLN A 4 13.05 -6.05 -13.52
CA GLN A 4 12.69 -4.89 -14.35
C GLN A 4 11.65 -4.04 -13.61
N ALA A 5 11.72 -2.72 -13.78
CA ALA A 5 10.78 -1.77 -13.19
C ALA A 5 10.47 -0.64 -14.18
N PHE A 6 9.29 -0.03 -14.03
CA PHE A 6 8.89 1.16 -14.77
C PHE A 6 8.74 2.31 -13.78
N VAL A 7 9.46 3.41 -14.04
CA VAL A 7 9.39 4.64 -13.23
C VAL A 7 8.76 5.72 -14.10
N ILE A 8 7.72 6.38 -13.59
CA ILE A 8 6.96 7.40 -14.31
C ILE A 8 7.29 8.74 -13.67
N PHE A 9 7.82 9.66 -14.47
CA PHE A 9 8.03 11.05 -14.07
C PHE A 9 6.89 11.92 -14.58
N LYS A 10 6.62 13.02 -13.86
CA LYS A 10 5.68 14.06 -14.32
C LYS A 10 6.23 14.79 -15.55
N GLU A 11 7.52 15.10 -15.54
CA GLU A 11 8.21 15.88 -16.58
C GLU A 11 9.24 15.04 -17.36
N ILE A 12 9.35 15.30 -18.67
CA ILE A 12 10.27 14.60 -19.58
C ILE A 12 11.74 14.95 -19.28
N THR A 13 11.99 16.19 -18.85
CA THR A 13 13.33 16.68 -18.47
C THR A 13 13.86 15.91 -17.26
N SER A 14 13.01 15.66 -16.25
CA SER A 14 13.36 14.85 -15.08
C SER A 14 13.70 13.42 -15.46
N ALA A 15 12.92 12.79 -16.34
CA ALA A 15 13.21 11.44 -16.83
C ALA A 15 14.54 11.35 -17.59
N THR A 16 14.83 12.36 -18.42
CA THR A 16 16.09 12.45 -19.18
C THR A 16 17.30 12.65 -18.26
N ASN A 17 17.17 13.48 -17.23
CA ASN A 17 18.22 13.68 -16.24
C ASN A 17 18.48 12.38 -15.45
N ALA A 18 17.41 11.72 -14.98
CA ALA A 18 17.52 10.45 -14.26
C ALA A 18 18.21 9.37 -15.11
N MET A 19 17.83 9.24 -16.39
CA MET A 19 18.46 8.28 -17.30
C MET A 19 19.96 8.55 -17.47
N ARG A 20 20.38 9.81 -17.65
CA ARG A 20 21.81 10.15 -17.85
C ARG A 20 22.62 9.97 -16.58
N SER A 21 22.08 10.43 -15.46
CA SER A 21 22.81 10.49 -14.18
C SER A 21 22.89 9.14 -13.47
N MET A 22 21.87 8.28 -13.62
CA MET A 22 21.78 7.00 -12.92
C MET A 22 22.11 5.78 -13.81
N GLN A 23 22.56 6.00 -15.05
CA GLN A 23 22.97 4.91 -15.92
C GLN A 23 24.20 4.20 -15.35
N GLY A 24 24.10 2.88 -15.19
CA GLY A 24 25.20 2.08 -14.65
C GLY A 24 25.39 2.23 -13.13
N PHE A 25 24.53 2.97 -12.44
CA PHE A 25 24.62 3.16 -10.99
C PHE A 25 24.57 1.79 -10.27
N PRO A 26 25.55 1.45 -9.42
CA PRO A 26 25.56 0.21 -8.65
C PRO A 26 24.38 0.19 -7.67
N PHE A 27 23.45 -0.74 -7.87
CA PHE A 27 22.28 -0.93 -7.02
C PHE A 27 22.20 -2.39 -6.57
N TYR A 28 22.34 -2.62 -5.26
CA TYR A 28 22.48 -3.97 -4.68
C TYR A 28 23.53 -4.81 -5.45
N ASP A 29 24.73 -4.25 -5.57
CA ASP A 29 25.90 -4.88 -6.21
C ASP A 29 25.72 -5.23 -7.70
N LYS A 30 24.71 -4.65 -8.37
CA LYS A 30 24.48 -4.80 -9.81
C LYS A 30 24.35 -3.43 -10.48
N PRO A 31 25.08 -3.14 -11.57
CA PRO A 31 24.95 -1.89 -12.29
C PRO A 31 23.57 -1.80 -12.95
N MET A 32 22.82 -0.74 -12.64
CA MET A 32 21.48 -0.51 -13.18
C MET A 32 21.53 -0.11 -14.65
N ARG A 33 20.58 -0.59 -15.46
CA ARG A 33 20.38 -0.17 -16.85
C ARG A 33 19.04 0.52 -16.99
N ILE A 34 19.06 1.77 -17.47
CA ILE A 34 17.88 2.61 -17.64
C ILE A 34 17.68 2.87 -19.14
N ALA A 35 16.43 2.78 -19.58
CA ALA A 35 16.01 3.09 -20.94
C ALA A 35 14.59 3.66 -20.92
N PHE A 36 14.23 4.44 -21.94
CA PHE A 36 12.85 4.89 -22.11
C PHE A 36 11.93 3.72 -22.47
N SER A 37 10.67 3.81 -22.03
CA SER A 37 9.66 2.83 -22.40
C SER A 37 9.31 2.95 -23.88
N LYS A 38 9.07 1.82 -24.54
CA LYS A 38 8.64 1.78 -25.95
C LYS A 38 7.23 2.35 -26.15
N THR A 39 6.45 2.39 -25.09
CA THR A 39 5.07 2.86 -25.07
C THR A 39 4.85 3.76 -23.88
N ASP A 40 3.95 4.74 -24.03
CA ASP A 40 3.49 5.55 -22.91
C ASP A 40 2.80 4.66 -21.87
N SER A 41 3.00 5.02 -20.59
CA SER A 41 2.33 4.34 -19.48
C SER A 41 0.87 4.78 -19.39
N ASP A 42 0.01 3.93 -18.85
CA ASP A 42 -1.43 4.20 -18.73
C ASP A 42 -1.73 5.50 -17.99
N VAL A 43 -0.92 5.85 -16.98
CA VAL A 43 -1.06 7.11 -16.23
C VAL A 43 -0.79 8.32 -17.14
N ILE A 44 0.29 8.28 -17.93
CA ILE A 44 0.64 9.35 -18.86
C ILE A 44 -0.38 9.42 -20.01
N ALA A 45 -0.82 8.28 -20.54
CA ALA A 45 -1.83 8.23 -21.59
C ALA A 45 -3.20 8.79 -21.12
N LYS A 46 -3.58 8.54 -19.86
CA LYS A 46 -4.78 9.15 -19.25
C LYS A 46 -4.66 10.67 -19.13
N ILE A 47 -3.49 11.17 -18.72
CA ILE A 47 -3.23 12.61 -18.61
C ILE A 47 -3.22 13.29 -19.99
N LYS A 48 -2.60 12.64 -20.99
CA LYS A 48 -2.54 13.15 -22.37
C LYS A 48 -3.87 13.00 -23.13
N GLY A 49 -4.86 12.30 -22.57
CA GLY A 49 -6.13 12.01 -23.23
C GLY A 49 -6.01 11.02 -24.40
N THR A 50 -4.86 10.37 -24.58
CA THR A 50 -4.60 9.38 -25.64
C THR A 50 -4.79 7.94 -25.16
N TYR A 51 -5.39 7.74 -23.99
CA TYR A 51 -5.61 6.42 -23.42
C TYR A 51 -6.58 5.61 -24.30
N GLN A 52 -6.04 4.59 -24.95
CA GLN A 52 -6.80 3.54 -25.61
C GLN A 52 -6.79 2.30 -24.71
N GLU A 53 -7.97 1.81 -24.35
CA GLU A 53 -8.11 0.52 -23.69
C GLU A 53 -7.61 -0.57 -24.63
N ARG A 54 -6.37 -1.01 -24.41
CA ARG A 54 -5.87 -2.18 -25.13
C ARG A 54 -6.62 -3.41 -24.63
N PRO A 55 -7.18 -4.24 -25.52
CA PRO A 55 -7.70 -5.53 -25.11
C PRO A 55 -6.54 -6.29 -24.45
N LYS A 56 -6.76 -6.80 -23.24
CA LYS A 56 -5.79 -7.63 -22.52
C LYS A 56 -5.45 -8.81 -23.42
N LYS A 57 -4.32 -8.75 -24.14
CA LYS A 57 -3.82 -9.92 -24.87
C LYS A 57 -3.52 -10.97 -23.82
N ALA A 58 -4.36 -11.99 -23.81
CA ALA A 58 -4.22 -13.19 -23.01
C ALA A 58 -2.89 -13.87 -23.37
N ALA A 59 -1.91 -13.76 -22.47
CA ALA A 59 -0.89 -14.77 -22.31
C ALA A 59 -1.31 -15.64 -21.13
N SER A 60 -1.97 -16.76 -21.50
CA SER A 60 -2.22 -17.99 -20.72
C SER A 60 -2.75 -17.87 -19.30
N ASP A 61 -4.06 -18.09 -19.16
CA ASP A 61 -4.74 -18.63 -17.98
C ASP A 61 -3.94 -19.79 -17.36
N SER A 62 -3.73 -19.87 -16.05
CA SER A 62 -4.80 -20.29 -15.15
C SER A 62 -4.37 -20.21 -13.67
N LYS A 63 -4.95 -19.27 -12.92
CA LYS A 63 -5.89 -19.57 -11.83
C LYS A 63 -6.21 -18.30 -11.01
N LYS A 64 -7.51 -18.01 -10.98
CA LYS A 64 -8.28 -17.05 -10.15
C LYS A 64 -8.13 -15.56 -10.52
N ALA A 65 -8.90 -15.05 -11.48
CA ALA A 65 -10.33 -14.76 -11.36
C ALA A 65 -10.63 -13.81 -10.18
N LYS A 66 -10.81 -12.53 -10.47
CA LYS A 66 -12.13 -11.86 -10.58
C LYS A 66 -12.78 -11.53 -9.23
N LYS A 67 -12.55 -10.31 -8.75
CA LYS A 67 -13.61 -9.33 -8.36
C LYS A 67 -12.96 -8.06 -7.79
N LYS A 68 -12.62 -7.07 -8.64
CA LYS A 68 -12.45 -5.66 -8.26
C LYS A 68 -12.70 -4.76 -9.48
N ALA A 69 -13.86 -4.97 -10.11
CA ALA A 69 -14.38 -4.10 -11.15
C ALA A 69 -15.80 -3.71 -10.73
N ALA A 70 -15.93 -2.60 -10.00
CA ALA A 70 -17.11 -1.75 -9.90
C ALA A 70 -16.84 -0.69 -8.81
N LYS A 71 -17.11 0.59 -9.13
CA LYS A 71 -17.00 1.80 -8.31
C LYS A 71 -15.60 2.40 -8.12
N GLU A 72 -15.12 3.12 -9.14
CA GLU A 72 -14.37 4.36 -8.91
C GLU A 72 -14.70 5.35 -10.03
N ALA A 73 -15.97 5.72 -10.08
CA ALA A 73 -16.52 6.78 -10.92
C ALA A 73 -17.31 7.72 -10.01
N ALA A 74 -16.63 8.40 -9.07
CA ALA A 74 -17.16 9.56 -8.31
C ALA A 74 -16.13 10.04 -7.28
N ALA A 75 -15.15 10.85 -7.68
CA ALA A 75 -14.46 11.79 -6.78
C ALA A 75 -13.66 12.81 -7.62
N ARG A 76 -14.36 13.49 -8.53
CA ARG A 76 -13.94 14.83 -8.94
C ARG A 76 -14.40 15.80 -7.85
N GLN A 77 -13.57 16.81 -7.57
CA GLN A 77 -13.82 18.00 -6.73
C GLN A 77 -13.79 17.70 -5.21
N ILE A 78 -12.97 18.34 -4.35
CA ILE A 78 -12.31 19.65 -4.35
C ILE A 78 -11.01 19.54 -3.55
N CYS A 79 -9.89 19.94 -4.17
CA CYS A 79 -8.69 20.34 -3.43
C CYS A 79 -8.83 21.84 -3.14
N ALA A 80 -9.01 22.20 -1.87
CA ALA A 80 -8.83 23.56 -1.40
C ALA A 80 -8.29 23.51 0.03
N LEU A 81 -6.98 23.76 0.09
CA LEU A 81 -6.19 24.29 1.21
C LEU A 81 -5.97 23.42 2.47
N ALA A 82 -4.66 23.19 2.66
CA ALA A 82 -3.93 23.09 3.93
C ALA A 82 -3.93 21.75 4.68
N GLY A 83 -2.71 21.25 4.92
CA GLY A 83 -2.40 20.39 6.05
C GLY A 83 -2.19 18.92 5.72
N ALA A 84 -0.92 18.52 5.75
CA ALA A 84 -0.39 17.17 6.03
C ALA A 84 -1.40 16.00 6.14
N ASN A 85 -1.24 14.98 5.30
CA ASN A 85 -0.87 13.65 5.79
C ASN A 85 -0.61 12.66 4.64
N ALA A 86 0.34 11.77 4.90
CA ALA A 86 0.90 10.82 3.95
C ALA A 86 -0.13 9.72 3.62
N VAL A 87 -0.69 9.75 2.41
CA VAL A 87 -1.50 8.63 1.93
C VAL A 87 -0.61 7.65 1.18
N HIS A 88 -0.19 6.61 1.90
CA HIS A 88 0.40 5.41 1.34
C HIS A 88 -0.61 4.71 0.40
N PRO A 89 -0.25 4.40 -0.86
CA PRO A 89 -1.17 3.77 -1.80
C PRO A 89 -1.22 2.27 -1.54
N GLY A 90 -2.40 1.73 -1.20
CA GLY A 90 -2.63 0.27 -1.23
C GLY A 90 -3.52 -0.31 -0.13
N GLU A 91 -4.00 0.49 0.81
CA GLU A 91 -4.84 -0.04 1.89
C GLU A 91 -6.31 -0.17 1.47
N ALA A 92 -7.00 -1.12 2.08
CA ALA A 92 -8.46 -1.23 1.96
C ALA A 92 -9.13 0.10 2.36
N PRO A 93 -10.39 0.36 1.94
CA PRO A 93 -11.10 1.56 2.37
C PRO A 93 -10.99 1.72 3.89
N PRO A 94 -10.83 2.96 4.41
CA PRO A 94 -10.76 3.18 5.84
C PRO A 94 -11.90 2.45 6.57
N ASN A 95 -11.53 1.77 7.65
CA ASN A 95 -12.43 0.93 8.41
C ASN A 95 -12.08 1.07 9.89
N GLN A 96 -13.07 0.98 10.76
CA GLN A 96 -12.89 0.99 12.21
C GLN A 96 -12.12 -0.25 12.71
N ILE A 97 -12.08 -1.32 11.90
CA ILE A 97 -11.35 -2.55 12.23
C ILE A 97 -10.00 -2.57 11.50
N LEU A 98 -8.93 -2.76 12.26
CA LEU A 98 -7.59 -3.00 11.78
C LEU A 98 -7.30 -4.50 11.74
N PHE A 99 -6.61 -4.92 10.70
CA PHE A 99 -6.09 -6.26 10.49
C PHE A 99 -4.57 -6.25 10.65
N LEU A 100 -4.09 -6.95 11.66
CA LEU A 100 -2.69 -7.10 11.98
C LEU A 100 -2.19 -8.42 11.38
N THR A 101 -0.99 -8.37 10.81
CA THR A 101 -0.29 -9.52 10.24
C THR A 101 1.16 -9.50 10.65
N ASN A 102 1.82 -10.65 10.56
CA ASN A 102 3.23 -10.82 10.90
C ASN A 102 3.48 -10.54 12.39
N LEU A 103 2.55 -10.99 13.24
CA LEU A 103 2.71 -11.00 14.69
C LEU A 103 3.54 -12.22 15.12
N PRO A 104 4.47 -12.09 16.06
CA PRO A 104 5.18 -13.22 16.64
C PRO A 104 4.24 -14.08 17.51
N ASP A 105 4.54 -15.38 17.64
CA ASP A 105 3.71 -16.34 18.38
C ASP A 105 3.55 -16.03 19.87
N GLU A 106 4.49 -15.25 20.44
CA GLU A 106 4.45 -14.76 21.82
C GLU A 106 3.46 -13.58 22.00
N THR A 107 2.90 -13.04 20.91
CA THR A 107 1.99 -11.90 20.96
C THR A 107 0.64 -12.31 21.54
N ASN A 108 0.31 -11.72 22.69
CA ASN A 108 -0.98 -11.93 23.36
C ASN A 108 -1.90 -10.72 23.25
N GLU A 109 -3.18 -10.95 23.54
CA GLU A 109 -4.23 -9.93 23.51
C GLU A 109 -3.86 -8.75 24.40
N MET A 110 -3.40 -9.03 25.62
CA MET A 110 -3.06 -8.01 26.61
C MET A 110 -1.96 -7.06 26.14
N MET A 111 -0.95 -7.56 25.42
CA MET A 111 0.11 -6.73 24.84
C MET A 111 -0.43 -5.82 23.74
N LEU A 112 -1.29 -6.35 22.86
CA LEU A 112 -1.92 -5.57 21.81
C LEU A 112 -2.87 -4.53 22.42
N SER A 113 -3.68 -4.91 23.41
CA SER A 113 -4.56 -3.99 24.13
C SER A 113 -3.77 -2.85 24.76
N MET A 114 -2.64 -3.12 25.43
CA MET A 114 -1.78 -2.06 25.97
C MET A 114 -1.23 -1.13 24.87
N LEU A 115 -0.85 -1.70 23.72
CA LEU A 115 -0.29 -0.94 22.61
C LEU A 115 -1.35 -0.10 21.88
N PHE A 116 -2.59 -0.57 21.75
CA PHE A 116 -3.66 0.14 21.04
C PHE A 116 -4.49 1.04 21.95
N ASN A 117 -4.52 0.80 23.27
CA ASN A 117 -5.20 1.65 24.25
C ASN A 117 -4.60 3.05 24.38
N GLN A 118 -3.38 3.28 23.89
CA GLN A 118 -2.80 4.63 23.79
C GLN A 118 -3.53 5.51 22.77
N PHE A 119 -4.29 4.91 21.85
CA PHE A 119 -5.09 5.61 20.86
C PHE A 119 -6.55 5.70 21.34
N PRO A 120 -7.19 6.88 21.23
CA PRO A 120 -8.56 7.06 21.66
C PRO A 120 -9.52 6.19 20.84
N GLY A 121 -10.56 5.68 21.52
CA GLY A 121 -11.62 4.84 20.96
C GLY A 121 -11.20 3.43 20.55
N PHE A 122 -10.14 2.89 21.16
CA PHE A 122 -9.91 1.45 21.20
C PHE A 122 -11.11 0.73 21.83
N LYS A 123 -11.60 -0.35 21.20
CA LYS A 123 -12.70 -1.17 21.72
C LYS A 123 -12.23 -2.55 22.17
N GLU A 124 -11.80 -3.38 21.22
CA GLU A 124 -11.41 -4.76 21.50
C GLU A 124 -10.30 -5.25 20.57
N VAL A 125 -9.54 -6.24 21.04
CA VAL A 125 -8.63 -7.04 20.23
C VAL A 125 -9.21 -8.43 20.11
N ARG A 126 -9.30 -8.93 18.88
CA ARG A 126 -9.73 -10.30 18.58
C ARG A 126 -8.61 -11.06 17.89
N LEU A 127 -8.05 -12.03 18.61
CA LEU A 127 -7.10 -13.00 18.05
C LEU A 127 -7.85 -14.12 17.33
N VAL A 128 -7.23 -14.67 16.30
CA VAL A 128 -7.83 -15.79 15.55
C VAL A 128 -7.39 -17.11 16.19
N PRO A 129 -8.32 -17.96 16.66
CA PRO A 129 -7.95 -19.28 17.16
C PRO A 129 -7.31 -20.09 16.03
N ASN A 130 -6.22 -20.80 16.34
CA ASN A 130 -5.37 -21.53 15.39
C ASN A 130 -4.45 -20.66 14.51
N ARG A 131 -4.39 -19.33 14.70
CA ARG A 131 -3.43 -18.45 14.01
C ARG A 131 -3.00 -17.27 14.88
N HIS A 132 -1.80 -17.38 15.46
CA HIS A 132 -1.20 -16.34 16.32
C HIS A 132 -0.50 -15.22 15.52
N ASP A 133 -0.33 -15.41 14.20
CA ASP A 133 0.31 -14.45 13.30
C ASP A 133 -0.61 -13.29 12.88
N ILE A 134 -1.91 -13.40 13.20
CA ILE A 134 -2.95 -12.46 12.81
C ILE A 134 -3.84 -12.05 13.99
N ALA A 135 -4.23 -10.78 14.00
CA ALA A 135 -5.18 -10.25 14.96
C ALA A 135 -6.07 -9.19 14.31
N PHE A 136 -7.24 -8.98 14.88
CA PHE A 136 -8.13 -7.88 14.54
C PHE A 136 -8.21 -6.93 15.71
N VAL A 137 -8.18 -5.63 15.44
CA VAL A 137 -8.37 -4.60 16.47
C VAL A 137 -9.52 -3.72 16.04
N GLU A 138 -10.56 -3.61 16.87
CA GLU A 138 -11.69 -2.75 16.61
C GLU A 138 -11.51 -1.41 17.32
N PHE A 139 -11.78 -0.34 16.59
CA PHE A 139 -11.94 1.01 17.09
C PHE A 139 -13.40 1.48 16.99
N GLU A 140 -13.70 2.58 17.67
CA GLU A 140 -14.97 3.27 17.57
C GLU A 140 -15.12 3.96 16.21
N ASN A 141 -14.05 4.60 15.72
CA ASN A 141 -14.07 5.39 14.49
C ASN A 141 -12.93 5.00 13.54
N GLU A 142 -13.20 5.13 12.23
CA GLU A 142 -12.21 4.90 11.17
C GLU A 142 -11.05 5.91 11.19
N VAL A 143 -11.30 7.12 11.70
CA VAL A 143 -10.27 8.16 11.83
C VAL A 143 -9.25 7.77 12.91
N GLN A 144 -9.72 7.19 14.01
CA GLN A 144 -8.87 6.75 15.12
C GLN A 144 -8.08 5.50 14.74
N SER A 145 -8.72 4.54 14.05
CA SER A 145 -8.03 3.37 13.53
C SER A 145 -6.96 3.75 12.50
N ALA A 146 -7.23 4.74 11.62
CA ALA A 146 -6.26 5.25 10.67
C ALA A 146 -5.02 5.86 11.38
N ALA A 147 -5.23 6.67 12.41
CA ALA A 147 -4.15 7.27 13.19
C ALA A 147 -3.31 6.22 13.93
N ALA A 148 -3.96 5.22 14.53
CA ALA A 148 -3.28 4.10 15.17
C ALA A 148 -2.46 3.29 14.15
N ARG A 149 -3.04 3.04 12.97
CA ARG A 149 -2.38 2.32 11.88
C ARG A 149 -1.14 3.06 11.39
N GLU A 150 -1.22 4.36 11.13
CA GLU A 150 -0.07 5.15 10.66
C GLU A 150 1.08 5.17 11.69
N SER A 151 0.73 5.28 12.98
CA SER A 151 1.72 5.36 14.07
C SER A 151 2.38 4.02 14.38
N LEU A 152 1.64 2.92 14.26
CA LEU A 152 2.11 1.58 14.62
C LEU A 152 2.51 0.73 13.39
N GLN A 153 2.45 1.28 12.18
CA GLN A 153 2.83 0.57 10.96
C GLN A 153 4.32 0.19 10.99
N GLY A 154 4.61 -1.10 10.89
CA GLY A 154 6.00 -1.59 10.89
C GLY A 154 6.65 -1.58 12.27
N PHE A 155 5.88 -1.36 13.33
CA PHE A 155 6.38 -1.43 14.70
C PHE A 155 6.94 -2.83 14.98
N LYS A 156 8.11 -2.87 15.61
CA LYS A 156 8.80 -4.12 15.93
C LYS A 156 8.41 -4.55 17.34
N ILE A 157 7.43 -5.46 17.45
CA ILE A 157 7.03 -6.06 18.74
C ILE A 157 8.20 -6.87 19.31
N THR A 158 8.88 -7.62 18.45
CA THR A 158 10.11 -8.37 18.76
C THR A 158 11.20 -7.87 17.82
N PRO A 159 12.49 -7.88 18.21
CA PRO A 159 13.59 -7.46 17.32
C PRO A 159 13.59 -8.14 15.94
N ASN A 160 13.04 -9.35 15.87
CA ASN A 160 12.96 -10.19 14.68
C ASN A 160 11.65 -10.06 13.88
N ALA A 161 10.61 -9.41 14.41
CA ALA A 161 9.28 -9.36 13.80
C ALA A 161 8.69 -7.95 13.80
N SER A 162 8.53 -7.38 12.61
CA SER A 162 7.81 -6.11 12.40
C SER A 162 6.34 -6.38 12.07
N MET A 163 5.42 -5.88 12.89
CA MET A 163 3.99 -6.05 12.62
C MET A 163 3.54 -5.18 11.44
N LYS A 164 2.59 -5.70 10.66
CA LYS A 164 1.99 -5.00 9.53
C LYS A 164 0.52 -4.79 9.80
N ILE A 165 0.08 -3.54 9.69
CA ILE A 165 -1.31 -3.14 9.94
C ILE A 165 -1.95 -2.78 8.60
N SER A 166 -3.18 -3.23 8.39
CA SER A 166 -4.00 -2.92 7.23
C SER A 166 -5.46 -2.79 7.64
N PHE A 167 -6.25 -1.94 7.01
CA PHE A 167 -7.71 -1.93 7.25
C PHE A 167 -8.32 -3.30 6.95
N ALA A 168 -9.18 -3.77 7.85
CA ALA A 168 -9.92 -5.00 7.65
C ALA A 168 -10.88 -4.83 6.47
N LYS A 169 -11.02 -5.88 5.67
CA LYS A 169 -11.98 -5.91 4.58
C LYS A 169 -13.37 -6.08 5.18
N LYS A 170 -14.27 -5.17 4.82
CA LYS A 170 -15.70 -5.28 5.12
C LYS A 170 -16.33 -6.42 4.31
#